data_AF-A0A8H5G6E2-F1
#
_entry.id   AF-A0A8H5G6E2-F1
#
_cell.length_a   1.000
_cell.length_b   1.000
_cell.length_c   1.000
_cell.angle_alpha   90.00
_cell.angle_beta   90.00
_cell.angle_gamma   90.00
#
_symmetry.space_group_name_H-M   'P 1'
#
loop_
_entity.id
_entity.type
_entity.pdbx_description
1 polymer ?
#
loop_
_entity_poly.entity_id
_entity_poly.type
_entity_poly.pdbx_seq_one_letter_code
_entity_poly.pdbx_strand_id
1 'polypeptide(L)'
;MSGYPSQQEKSAITAAEKLMVETMARYDPSHDKYHVERVRKTALAIARSLPTTPDLLVVELAALLHDVLDKKYVSEQEAANPYAYFLPFFSSIDVSNPGLDLIPSGRAKLISEVVQNVSWTTEKRLREQGLWSSWHEACLELHCVQDADRLDAIGAFGTSIFLSLLQILPFRSTGIFLCFGLLELLVQLLTLRSHTIHLSNSPSNYERDRP
;
A
#
# COMPACT_ATOMS: atom_id res chain seq x y z
N MET A 1 7.67 23.31 -3.39
CA MET A 1 7.73 22.10 -2.55
C MET A 1 8.06 20.95 -3.48
N SER A 2 9.20 20.27 -3.32
CA SER A 2 9.48 19.06 -4.10
C SER A 2 8.45 18.02 -3.69
N GLY A 3 7.49 17.72 -4.57
CA GLY A 3 6.47 16.71 -4.30
C GLY A 3 7.12 15.33 -4.18
N TYR A 4 6.56 14.51 -3.29
CA TYR A 4 6.90 13.09 -3.23
C TYR A 4 6.42 12.39 -4.53
N PRO A 5 7.22 11.49 -5.12
CA PRO A 5 8.57 11.08 -4.70
C PRO A 5 9.70 11.94 -5.33
N SER A 6 10.78 12.12 -4.57
CA SER A 6 12.07 12.64 -5.03
C SER A 6 12.76 11.69 -6.01
N GLN A 7 13.83 12.12 -6.67
CA GLN A 7 14.53 11.26 -7.63
C GLN A 7 15.18 10.03 -6.98
N GLN A 8 15.73 10.19 -5.77
CA GLN A 8 16.30 9.08 -4.99
C GLN A 8 15.21 8.13 -4.51
N GLU A 9 14.06 8.66 -4.09
CA GLU A 9 12.90 7.85 -3.67
C GLU A 9 12.35 7.03 -4.85
N LYS A 10 12.23 7.62 -6.04
CA LYS A 10 11.83 6.89 -7.26
C LYS A 10 12.73 5.71 -7.55
N SER A 11 14.04 5.89 -7.42
CA SER A 11 15.03 4.83 -7.64
C SER A 11 14.84 3.67 -6.65
N ALA A 12 14.64 3.98 -5.36
CA ALA A 12 14.34 2.99 -4.33
C ALA A 12 13.01 2.24 -4.61
N ILE A 13 11.96 2.97 -5.01
CA ILE A 13 10.66 2.41 -5.37
C ILE A 13 10.81 1.46 -6.56
N THR A 14 11.53 1.84 -7.62
CA THR A 14 11.78 0.97 -8.78
C THR A 14 12.58 -0.28 -8.41
N ALA A 15 13.54 -0.17 -7.49
CA ALA A 15 14.27 -1.34 -6.98
C ALA A 15 13.33 -2.29 -6.22
N ALA A 16 12.43 -1.76 -5.39
CA ALA A 16 11.44 -2.56 -4.66
C ALA A 16 10.40 -3.21 -5.60
N GLU A 17 9.92 -2.47 -6.61
CA GLU A 17 9.04 -3.02 -7.66
C GLU A 17 9.70 -4.19 -8.38
N LYS A 18 10.98 -4.05 -8.74
CA LYS A 18 11.73 -5.13 -9.39
C LYS A 18 11.83 -6.37 -8.50
N LEU A 19 12.22 -6.19 -7.24
CA LEU A 19 12.32 -7.28 -6.27
C LEU A 19 10.97 -7.99 -6.08
N MET A 20 9.89 -7.21 -5.95
CA MET A 20 8.53 -7.72 -5.85
C MET A 20 8.15 -8.54 -7.09
N VAL A 21 8.31 -7.99 -8.29
CA VAL A 21 7.94 -8.68 -9.54
C VAL A 21 8.71 -9.98 -9.71
N GLU A 22 10.02 -9.97 -9.47
CA GLU A 22 10.87 -11.16 -9.54
C GLU A 22 10.45 -12.22 -8.52
N THR A 23 9.99 -11.80 -7.34
CA THR A 23 9.53 -12.70 -6.27
C THR A 23 8.17 -13.29 -6.58
N MET A 24 7.18 -12.46 -6.92
CA MET A 24 5.82 -12.90 -7.23
C MET A 24 5.75 -13.78 -8.47
N ALA A 25 6.69 -13.65 -9.42
CA ALA A 25 6.79 -14.56 -10.56
C ALA A 25 7.04 -16.03 -10.17
N ARG A 26 7.50 -16.29 -8.93
CA ARG A 26 7.72 -17.63 -8.39
C ARG A 26 6.55 -18.14 -7.54
N TYR A 27 5.61 -17.26 -7.19
CA TYR A 27 4.50 -17.57 -6.29
C TYR A 27 3.29 -18.07 -7.09
N ASP A 28 2.24 -18.50 -6.38
CA ASP A 28 1.02 -18.94 -7.04
C ASP A 28 0.17 -17.74 -7.50
N PRO A 29 -0.84 -17.94 -8.36
CA PRO A 29 -1.67 -16.83 -8.88
C PRO A 29 -2.44 -16.05 -7.81
N SER A 30 -2.50 -16.52 -6.56
CA SER A 30 -3.17 -15.81 -5.47
C SER A 30 -2.32 -14.69 -4.87
N HIS A 31 -1.00 -14.70 -5.09
CA HIS A 31 -0.06 -13.65 -4.70
C HIS A 31 0.56 -13.04 -5.97
N ASP A 32 -0.30 -12.46 -6.81
CA ASP A 32 0.17 -11.85 -8.04
C ASP A 32 0.61 -10.39 -7.82
N LYS A 33 1.47 -9.89 -8.72
CA LYS A 33 1.92 -8.49 -8.68
C LYS A 33 0.77 -7.48 -8.70
N TYR A 34 -0.41 -7.85 -9.21
CA TYR A 34 -1.54 -6.94 -9.31
C TYR A 34 -2.19 -6.71 -7.96
N HIS A 35 -2.23 -7.72 -7.08
CA HIS A 35 -2.60 -7.55 -5.67
C HIS A 35 -1.70 -6.50 -5.01
N VAL A 36 -0.38 -6.70 -5.06
CA VAL A 36 0.58 -5.78 -4.44
C VAL A 36 0.48 -4.35 -5.00
N GLU A 37 0.27 -4.20 -6.31
CA GLU A 37 0.05 -2.89 -6.92
C GLU A 37 -1.23 -2.18 -6.44
N ARG A 38 -2.32 -2.92 -6.21
CA ARG A 38 -3.57 -2.36 -5.68
C ARG A 38 -3.42 -1.97 -4.21
N VAL A 39 -2.76 -2.81 -3.41
CA VAL A 39 -2.44 -2.51 -2.01
C VAL A 39 -1.59 -1.25 -1.92
N ARG A 40 -0.51 -1.15 -2.69
CA ARG A 40 0.33 0.07 -2.74
C ARG A 40 -0.46 1.34 -3.05
N LYS A 41 -1.28 1.32 -4.11
CA LYS A 41 -2.07 2.49 -4.51
C LYS A 41 -3.05 2.89 -3.41
N THR A 42 -3.69 1.92 -2.79
CA THR A 42 -4.67 2.13 -1.71
C THR A 42 -3.98 2.65 -0.45
N ALA A 43 -2.84 2.06 -0.05
CA ALA A 43 -2.06 2.49 1.11
C ALA A 43 -1.59 3.95 0.99
N LEU A 44 -1.09 4.35 -0.19
CA LEU A 44 -0.72 5.73 -0.47
C LEU A 44 -1.91 6.69 -0.46
N ALA A 45 -3.07 6.26 -0.95
CA ALA A 45 -4.28 7.06 -0.89
C ALA A 45 -4.75 7.26 0.56
N ILE A 46 -4.72 6.21 1.38
CA ILE A 46 -5.01 6.27 2.82
C ILE A 46 -4.04 7.24 3.49
N ALA A 47 -2.73 7.03 3.34
CA ALA A 47 -1.68 7.87 3.93
C ALA A 47 -1.84 9.37 3.62
N ARG A 48 -2.22 9.72 2.39
CA ARG A 48 -2.44 11.12 1.97
C ARG A 48 -3.73 11.73 2.50
N SER A 49 -4.71 10.90 2.85
CA SER A 49 -6.00 11.33 3.41
C SER A 49 -5.96 11.49 4.94
N LEU A 50 -4.90 10.99 5.58
CA LEU A 50 -4.69 11.13 7.02
C LEU A 50 -4.38 12.58 7.42
N PRO A 51 -4.61 12.93 8.70
CA PRO A 51 -4.44 14.29 9.22
C PRO A 51 -2.97 14.66 9.37
N THR A 52 -2.20 13.66 9.76
CA THR A 52 -0.77 13.66 9.86
C THR A 52 -0.30 12.69 8.81
N THR A 53 0.38 13.21 7.79
CA THR A 53 0.91 12.38 6.71
C THR A 53 2.04 11.51 7.27
N PRO A 54 1.94 10.17 7.21
CA PRO A 54 3.03 9.29 7.60
C PRO A 54 4.16 9.35 6.58
N ASP A 55 5.26 8.66 6.84
CA ASP A 55 6.36 8.60 5.89
C ASP A 55 5.94 7.82 4.62
N LEU A 56 5.67 8.56 3.54
CA LEU A 56 5.13 7.99 2.29
C LEU A 56 6.08 6.96 1.67
N LEU A 57 7.40 7.15 1.81
CA LEU A 57 8.38 6.19 1.31
C LEU A 57 8.30 4.89 2.09
N VAL A 58 8.17 4.96 3.41
CA VAL A 58 8.00 3.77 4.27
C VAL A 58 6.71 3.05 3.91
N VAL A 59 5.59 3.76 3.77
CA VAL A 59 4.30 3.17 3.35
C VAL A 59 4.43 2.46 2.01
N GLU A 60 5.03 3.12 1.02
CA GLU A 60 5.15 2.57 -0.33
C GLU A 60 6.08 1.37 -0.41
N LEU A 61 7.25 1.43 0.24
CA LEU A 61 8.19 0.31 0.28
C LEU A 61 7.63 -0.86 1.08
N ALA A 62 6.98 -0.60 2.22
CA ALA A 62 6.34 -1.66 3.00
C ALA A 62 5.22 -2.34 2.21
N ALA A 63 4.36 -1.57 1.53
CA ALA A 63 3.32 -2.14 0.67
C ALA A 63 3.90 -2.98 -0.48
N LEU A 64 5.00 -2.56 -1.11
CA LEU A 64 5.65 -3.35 -2.18
C LEU A 64 6.27 -4.65 -1.67
N LEU A 65 6.72 -4.67 -0.42
CA LEU A 65 7.51 -5.78 0.14
C LEU A 65 6.72 -6.69 1.09
N HIS A 66 5.47 -6.36 1.44
CA HIS A 66 4.73 -7.07 2.49
C HIS A 66 4.57 -8.58 2.23
N ASP A 67 4.39 -8.98 0.97
CA ASP A 67 4.27 -10.38 0.57
C ASP A 67 5.60 -11.06 0.18
N VAL A 68 6.71 -10.32 0.09
CA VAL A 68 8.01 -10.88 -0.35
C VAL A 68 8.55 -11.93 0.64
N LEU A 69 8.15 -11.84 1.91
CA LEU A 69 8.50 -12.77 2.97
C LEU A 69 7.33 -13.65 3.43
N ASP A 70 6.39 -13.94 2.54
CA ASP A 70 5.29 -14.83 2.89
C ASP A 70 5.84 -16.21 3.30
N LYS A 71 5.46 -16.65 4.50
CA LYS A 71 5.94 -17.88 5.18
C LYS A 71 5.66 -19.14 4.37
N LYS A 72 4.77 -19.10 3.38
CA LYS A 72 4.50 -20.20 2.46
C LYS A 72 5.66 -20.46 1.49
N TYR A 73 6.50 -19.46 1.23
CA TYR A 73 7.53 -19.52 0.19
C TYR A 73 8.95 -19.28 0.68
N VAL A 74 9.13 -18.79 1.91
CA VAL A 74 10.44 -18.57 2.53
C VAL A 74 10.64 -19.51 3.72
N SER A 75 11.90 -19.78 4.07
CA SER A 75 12.19 -20.60 5.25
C SER A 75 11.79 -19.89 6.54
N GLU A 76 11.54 -20.66 7.62
CA GLU A 76 11.26 -20.10 8.94
C GLU A 76 12.39 -19.18 9.43
N GLN A 77 13.64 -19.51 9.08
CA GLN A 77 14.80 -18.70 9.42
C GLN A 77 14.78 -17.32 8.73
N GLU A 78 14.37 -17.27 7.46
CA GLU A 78 14.24 -16.02 6.71
C GLU A 78 13.07 -15.17 7.21
N ALA A 79 11.91 -15.81 7.46
CA ALA A 79 10.73 -15.13 7.99
C ALA A 79 10.91 -14.63 9.44
N ALA A 80 11.82 -15.23 10.22
CA ALA A 80 12.05 -14.85 11.62
C ALA A 80 12.71 -13.47 11.77
N ASN A 81 13.47 -13.02 10.77
CA ASN A 81 14.15 -11.72 10.83
C ASN A 81 14.03 -10.96 9.49
N PRO A 82 12.88 -10.31 9.25
CA PRO A 82 12.66 -9.53 8.03
C PRO A 82 13.72 -8.44 7.80
N TYR A 83 14.20 -7.81 8.86
CA TYR A 83 15.25 -6.80 8.74
C TYR A 83 16.56 -7.38 8.21
N ALA A 84 17.01 -8.52 8.74
CA ALA A 84 18.22 -9.17 8.24
C ALA A 84 18.06 -9.65 6.79
N TYR A 85 16.87 -10.12 6.41
CA TYR A 85 16.57 -10.53 5.04
C TYR A 85 16.66 -9.35 4.05
N PHE A 86 16.05 -8.21 4.39
CA PHE A 86 16.07 -7.03 3.52
C PHE A 86 17.33 -6.17 3.68
N LEU A 87 18.21 -6.44 4.64
CA LEU A 87 19.41 -5.64 4.87
C LEU A 87 20.31 -5.50 3.62
N PRO A 88 20.59 -6.58 2.84
CA PRO A 88 21.35 -6.44 1.60
C PRO A 88 20.64 -5.54 0.58
N PHE A 89 19.30 -5.63 0.51
CA PHE A 89 18.48 -4.81 -0.37
C PHE A 89 18.55 -3.33 0.03
N PHE A 90 18.31 -2.99 1.29
CA PHE A 90 18.40 -1.61 1.77
C PHE A 90 19.81 -1.03 1.64
N SER A 91 20.85 -1.83 1.90
CA SER A 91 22.24 -1.42 1.71
C SER A 91 22.52 -1.08 0.24
N SER A 92 22.01 -1.89 -0.70
CA SER A 92 22.16 -1.61 -2.13
C SER A 92 21.47 -0.30 -2.55
N ILE A 93 20.32 0.02 -1.94
CA ILE A 93 19.60 1.27 -2.20
C ILE A 93 20.39 2.46 -1.67
N ASP A 94 20.90 2.39 -0.43
CA ASP A 94 21.65 3.49 0.19
C ASP A 94 22.95 3.78 -0.58
N VAL A 95 23.65 2.74 -1.05
CA VAL A 95 24.85 2.89 -1.90
C VAL A 95 24.50 3.54 -3.24
N SER A 96 23.37 3.14 -3.85
CA SER A 96 22.97 3.65 -5.17
C SER A 96 22.33 5.04 -5.12
N ASN A 97 21.86 5.46 -3.94
CA ASN A 97 21.13 6.70 -3.73
C ASN A 97 21.66 7.46 -2.51
N PRO A 98 22.87 8.07 -2.61
CA PRO A 98 23.45 8.84 -1.52
C PRO A 98 22.47 9.90 -1.00
N GLY A 99 22.22 9.92 0.31
CA GLY A 99 21.32 10.87 0.98
C GLY A 99 19.87 10.39 1.18
N LEU A 100 19.50 9.19 0.71
CA LEU A 100 18.22 8.57 1.10
C LEU A 100 18.28 7.97 2.51
N ASP A 101 19.45 7.42 2.86
CA ASP A 101 19.83 6.93 4.19
C ASP A 101 18.78 6.06 4.87
N LEU A 102 18.24 5.04 4.19
CA LEU A 102 17.22 4.14 4.73
C LEU A 102 17.70 3.43 6.01
N ILE A 103 18.95 2.97 6.05
CA ILE A 103 19.49 2.28 7.23
C ILE A 103 19.78 3.27 8.37
N PRO A 104 20.56 4.36 8.17
CA PRO A 104 20.87 5.29 9.26
C PRO A 104 19.64 6.02 9.82
N SER A 105 18.66 6.35 8.96
CA SER A 105 17.41 7.02 9.39
C SER A 105 16.49 6.12 10.23
N GLY A 106 16.72 4.80 10.22
CA GLY A 106 15.82 3.83 10.85
C GLY A 106 14.62 3.43 9.98
N ARG A 107 14.44 4.03 8.80
CA ARG A 107 13.36 3.67 7.85
C ARG A 107 13.41 2.20 7.46
N ALA A 108 14.59 1.64 7.22
CA ALA A 108 14.77 0.22 6.88
C ALA A 108 14.22 -0.71 7.98
N LYS A 109 14.42 -0.37 9.26
CA LYS A 109 13.88 -1.12 10.39
C LYS A 109 12.36 -1.00 10.44
N LEU A 110 11.84 0.22 10.30
CA LEU A 110 10.41 0.48 10.32
C LEU A 110 9.69 -0.25 9.17
N ILE A 111 10.22 -0.21 7.95
CA ILE A 111 9.69 -0.96 6.79
C ILE A 111 9.62 -2.45 7.13
N SER A 112 10.70 -3.01 7.68
CA SER A 112 10.76 -4.43 8.02
C SER A 112 9.76 -4.82 9.12
N GLU A 113 9.59 -3.95 10.12
CA GLU A 113 8.64 -4.14 11.21
C GLU A 113 7.19 -4.03 10.74
N VAL A 114 6.89 -3.10 9.82
CA VAL A 114 5.58 -3.02 9.16
C VAL A 114 5.31 -4.31 8.41
N VAL A 115 6.21 -4.73 7.51
CA VAL A 115 6.08 -5.96 6.70
C VAL A 115 5.78 -7.18 7.58
N GLN A 116 6.46 -7.31 8.72
CA GLN A 116 6.25 -8.42 9.65
C GLN A 116 4.82 -8.46 10.24
N ASN A 117 4.18 -7.30 10.37
CA ASN A 117 2.93 -7.11 11.10
C ASN A 117 1.71 -6.81 10.21
N VAL A 118 1.85 -6.76 8.88
CA VAL A 118 0.72 -6.51 7.97
C VAL A 118 -0.34 -7.61 8.07
N SER A 119 0.07 -8.89 8.07
CA SER A 119 -0.86 -10.01 7.98
C SER A 119 -1.88 -10.04 9.13
N TRP A 120 -3.16 -10.22 8.78
CA TRP A 120 -4.25 -10.40 9.73
C TRP A 120 -4.00 -11.55 10.72
N THR A 121 -3.38 -12.64 10.26
CA THR A 121 -3.05 -13.79 11.12
C THR A 121 -2.01 -13.43 12.18
N THR A 122 -1.05 -12.57 11.83
CA THR A 122 -0.04 -12.05 12.77
C THR A 122 -0.71 -11.17 13.82
N GLU A 123 -1.55 -10.22 13.41
CA GLU A 123 -2.26 -9.35 14.36
C GLU A 123 -3.11 -10.16 15.35
N LYS A 124 -3.95 -11.07 14.83
CA LYS A 124 -4.84 -11.88 15.68
C LYS A 124 -4.04 -12.65 16.74
N ARG A 125 -2.96 -13.32 16.32
CA ARG A 125 -2.08 -14.06 17.22
C ARG A 125 -1.44 -13.15 18.27
N LEU A 126 -0.92 -11.98 17.88
CA LEU A 126 -0.29 -11.04 18.82
C LEU A 126 -1.28 -10.50 19.85
N ARG A 127 -2.52 -10.20 19.44
CA ARG A 127 -3.58 -9.78 20.36
C ARG A 127 -3.97 -10.88 21.34
N GLU A 128 -4.15 -12.12 20.87
CA GLU A 128 -4.45 -13.29 21.71
C GLU A 128 -3.33 -13.58 22.72
N GLN A 129 -2.07 -13.35 22.35
CA GLN A 129 -0.90 -13.54 23.21
C GLN A 129 -0.62 -12.34 24.14
N GLY A 130 -1.37 -11.25 24.04
CA GLY A 130 -1.10 -10.02 24.79
C GLY A 130 0.20 -9.32 24.39
N LEU A 131 0.73 -9.61 23.20
CA LEU A 131 1.96 -9.04 22.64
C LEU A 131 1.69 -7.82 21.74
N TRP A 132 0.42 -7.47 21.54
CA TRP A 132 0.03 -6.27 20.83
C TRP A 132 0.37 -5.02 21.65
N SER A 133 1.36 -4.26 21.17
CA SER A 133 1.97 -3.15 21.91
C SER A 133 1.43 -1.78 21.48
N SER A 134 1.77 -0.73 22.24
CA SER A 134 1.45 0.66 21.89
C SER A 134 2.02 1.11 20.54
N TRP A 135 3.10 0.49 20.08
CA TRP A 135 3.65 0.77 18.74
C TRP A 135 2.65 0.36 17.64
N HIS A 136 2.01 -0.80 17.79
CA HIS A 136 1.03 -1.28 16.81
C HIS A 136 -0.21 -0.37 16.74
N GLU A 137 -0.60 0.23 17.87
CA GLU A 137 -1.72 1.19 17.93
C GLU A 137 -1.35 2.60 17.43
N ALA A 138 -0.06 2.93 17.35
CA ALA A 138 0.41 4.28 17.01
C ALA A 138 1.06 4.40 15.61
N CYS A 139 1.52 3.29 15.02
CA CYS A 139 2.22 3.30 13.74
C CYS A 139 1.25 3.49 12.57
N LEU A 140 1.18 4.72 12.06
CA LEU A 140 0.33 5.09 10.93
C LEU A 140 0.73 4.36 9.64
N GLU A 141 2.02 4.11 9.44
CA GLU A 141 2.53 3.35 8.29
C GLU A 141 1.99 1.93 8.27
N LEU A 142 1.96 1.26 9.43
CA LEU A 142 1.38 -0.07 9.57
C LEU A 142 -0.12 -0.06 9.23
N HIS A 143 -0.87 0.88 9.80
CA HIS A 143 -2.32 0.97 9.58
C HIS A 143 -2.66 1.19 8.11
N CYS A 144 -1.91 2.07 7.42
CA CYS A 144 -2.13 2.32 5.99
C CYS A 144 -1.98 1.05 5.15
N VAL A 145 -0.97 0.23 5.44
CA VAL A 145 -0.69 -1.00 4.68
C VAL A 145 -1.66 -2.12 5.07
N GLN A 146 -1.96 -2.29 6.36
CA GLN A 146 -2.95 -3.28 6.84
C GLN A 146 -4.34 -3.03 6.28
N ASP A 147 -4.81 -1.78 6.31
CA ASP A 147 -6.14 -1.44 5.80
C ASP A 147 -6.18 -1.62 4.28
N ALA A 148 -5.14 -1.23 3.56
CA ALA A 148 -5.05 -1.43 2.12
C ALA A 148 -5.09 -2.91 1.72
N ASP A 149 -4.33 -3.77 2.42
CA ASP A 149 -4.32 -5.22 2.21
C ASP A 149 -5.70 -5.84 2.44
N ARG A 150 -6.34 -5.49 3.56
CA ARG A 150 -7.71 -5.96 3.89
C ARG A 150 -8.75 -5.49 2.89
N LEU A 151 -8.68 -4.23 2.45
CA LEU A 151 -9.59 -3.66 1.47
C LEU A 151 -9.48 -4.39 0.12
N ASP A 152 -8.28 -4.84 -0.25
CA ASP A 152 -8.08 -5.63 -1.46
C ASP A 152 -8.67 -7.04 -1.33
N ALA A 153 -8.49 -7.67 -0.17
CA ALA A 153 -9.00 -9.01 0.11
C ALA A 153 -10.54 -9.13 0.10
N ILE A 154 -11.26 -8.05 0.40
CA ILE A 154 -12.74 -8.00 0.34
C ILE A 154 -13.29 -7.60 -1.04
N GLY A 155 -12.43 -7.27 -2.01
CA GLY A 155 -12.80 -7.00 -3.41
C GLY A 155 -13.56 -5.69 -3.64
N ALA A 156 -14.28 -5.58 -4.77
CA ALA A 156 -14.99 -4.37 -5.22
C ALA A 156 -15.97 -3.76 -4.19
N PHE A 157 -16.40 -4.54 -3.21
CA PHE A 157 -17.26 -4.09 -2.12
C PHE A 157 -16.50 -3.30 -1.04
N GLY A 158 -15.21 -3.56 -0.82
CA GLY A 158 -14.42 -2.89 0.22
C GLY A 158 -14.18 -1.41 -0.02
N THR A 159 -13.82 -1.07 -1.26
CA THR A 159 -13.62 0.32 -1.67
C THR A 159 -14.92 1.12 -1.56
N SER A 160 -16.07 0.53 -1.90
CA SER A 160 -17.38 1.19 -1.82
C SER A 160 -17.91 1.33 -0.39
N ILE A 161 -17.69 0.33 0.47
CA ILE A 161 -18.16 0.32 1.86
C ILE A 161 -17.30 1.23 2.75
N PHE A 162 -15.98 1.27 2.55
CA PHE A 162 -15.10 2.17 3.30
C PHE A 162 -15.40 3.65 2.99
N LEU A 163 -15.61 3.99 1.71
CA LEU A 163 -16.03 5.33 1.28
C LEU A 163 -17.43 5.71 1.79
N SER A 164 -18.34 4.75 1.95
CA SER A 164 -19.70 5.00 2.44
C SER A 164 -19.78 5.06 3.97
N LEU A 165 -18.98 4.27 4.69
CA LEU A 165 -18.94 4.30 6.16
C LEU A 165 -18.27 5.56 6.71
N LEU A 166 -17.33 6.16 5.97
CA LEU A 166 -16.78 7.47 6.31
C LEU A 166 -17.85 8.60 6.25
N GLN A 167 -18.98 8.37 5.56
CA GLN A 167 -20.08 9.34 5.43
C GLN A 167 -21.24 9.10 6.41
N ILE A 168 -21.30 7.95 7.11
CA ILE A 168 -22.50 7.53 7.86
C ILE A 168 -22.27 7.45 9.39
N LEU A 169 -21.02 7.48 9.89
CA LEU A 169 -20.81 7.43 11.34
C LEU A 169 -21.15 8.78 12.01
N PRO A 170 -22.16 8.82 12.92
CA PRO A 170 -22.43 10.02 13.70
C PRO A 170 -21.31 10.19 14.73
N PHE A 171 -20.64 11.33 14.61
CA PHE A 171 -19.64 11.90 15.49
C PHE A 171 -20.08 11.78 16.97
N ARG A 172 -19.54 10.84 17.74
CA ARG A 172 -19.64 10.85 19.20
C ARG A 172 -18.24 10.92 19.82
N SER A 173 -17.79 12.17 19.94
CA SER A 173 -17.11 12.76 21.09
C SER A 173 -16.10 11.91 21.87
N THR A 174 -15.00 11.53 21.21
CA THR A 174 -13.65 11.59 21.80
C THR A 174 -12.69 11.96 20.67
N GLY A 175 -11.87 12.98 20.91
CA GLY A 175 -11.30 13.84 19.87
C GLY A 175 -10.55 13.13 18.75
N ILE A 176 -10.83 13.56 17.52
CA ILE A 176 -9.94 13.62 16.37
C ILE A 176 -10.52 14.72 15.45
N PHE A 177 -9.71 15.75 15.19
CA PHE A 177 -10.05 16.91 14.37
C PHE A 177 -9.75 16.59 12.90
N LEU A 178 -10.74 16.21 12.09
CA LEU A 178 -10.67 16.29 10.63
C LEU A 178 -12.05 16.32 10.01
N CYS A 179 -12.35 17.39 9.26
CA CYS A 179 -13.10 17.23 8.01
C CYS A 179 -13.19 18.53 7.20
N PHE A 180 -12.05 19.13 6.81
CA PHE A 180 -12.07 20.17 5.78
C PHE A 180 -11.21 19.85 4.54
N GLY A 181 -10.21 18.96 4.64
CA GLY A 181 -9.34 18.63 3.50
C GLY A 181 -9.88 17.59 2.51
N LEU A 182 -10.79 16.70 2.94
CA LEU A 182 -11.20 15.54 2.13
C LEU A 182 -12.25 15.84 1.04
N LEU A 183 -12.98 16.96 1.13
CA LEU A 183 -14.03 17.30 0.18
C LEU A 183 -13.46 17.76 -1.18
N GLU A 184 -12.31 18.44 -1.16
CA GLU A 184 -11.57 18.89 -2.36
C GLU A 184 -11.02 17.70 -3.18
N LEU A 185 -10.57 16.64 -2.50
CA LEU A 185 -10.04 15.44 -3.16
C LEU A 185 -11.15 14.65 -3.90
N LEU A 186 -12.38 14.71 -3.38
CA LEU A 186 -13.55 14.06 -3.97
C LEU A 186 -13.99 14.75 -5.28
N VAL A 187 -13.89 16.08 -5.35
CA VAL A 187 -14.21 16.85 -6.57
C VAL A 187 -13.21 16.56 -7.68
N GLN A 188 -11.92 16.42 -7.36
CA GLN A 188 -10.86 16.12 -8.33
C GLN A 188 -10.93 14.69 -8.88
N LEU A 189 -11.30 13.70 -8.04
CA LEU A 189 -11.45 12.31 -8.49
C LEU A 189 -12.71 12.08 -9.33
N LEU A 190 -13.80 12.83 -9.07
CA LEU A 190 -15.03 12.73 -9.86
C LEU A 190 -14.95 13.48 -11.21
N THR A 191 -14.14 14.54 -11.32
CA THR A 191 -13.93 15.26 -12.60
C THR A 191 -13.11 14.45 -13.60
N LEU A 192 -12.14 13.64 -13.15
CA LEU A 192 -11.32 12.79 -14.03
C LEU A 192 -12.09 11.63 -14.67
N ARG A 193 -13.20 11.18 -14.08
CA ARG A 193 -14.04 10.10 -14.65
C ARG A 193 -15.03 10.56 -15.72
N SER A 194 -15.26 11.86 -15.84
CA SER A 194 -16.27 12.41 -16.77
C SER A 194 -15.74 12.72 -18.17
N HIS A 195 -14.43 12.60 -18.43
CA HIS A 195 -13.83 12.90 -19.75
C HIS A 195 -13.49 11.68 -20.60
N THR A 196 -13.65 10.45 -20.09
CA THR A 196 -13.31 9.23 -20.84
C THR A 196 -14.53 8.54 -21.47
N ILE A 197 -15.76 8.97 -21.18
CA ILE A 197 -16.98 8.25 -21.60
C ILE A 197 -17.60 8.79 -22.91
N HIS A 198 -17.12 9.91 -23.47
CA HIS A 198 -17.82 10.57 -24.57
C HIS A 198 -17.36 10.28 -26.01
N LEU A 199 -16.59 9.22 -26.27
CA LEU A 199 -16.18 8.85 -27.64
C LEU A 199 -16.20 7.34 -27.90
N SER A 200 -17.39 6.74 -27.98
CA SER A 200 -17.63 5.56 -28.84
C SER A 200 -19.11 5.18 -28.86
N ASN A 201 -19.90 5.87 -29.68
CA ASN A 201 -21.18 5.33 -30.16
C ASN A 201 -21.41 5.82 -31.59
N SER A 202 -21.07 4.97 -32.56
CA SER A 202 -21.56 5.06 -33.94
C SER A 202 -22.19 3.71 -34.29
N PRO A 203 -23.44 3.67 -34.81
CA PRO A 203 -24.18 2.44 -34.99
C PRO A 203 -23.78 1.69 -36.26
N SER A 204 -23.87 0.36 -36.18
CA SER A 204 -23.67 -0.60 -37.27
C SER A 204 -24.73 -0.44 -38.36
N ASN A 205 -24.31 -0.28 -39.63
CA ASN A 205 -25.17 -0.51 -40.78
C ASN A 205 -24.96 -1.92 -41.33
N TYR A 206 -26.07 -2.66 -41.36
CA TYR A 206 -26.26 -3.94 -41.99
C TYR A 206 -26.66 -3.71 -43.45
N GLU A 207 -25.85 -4.09 -44.43
CA GLU A 207 -26.34 -4.21 -45.82
C GLU A 207 -25.56 -5.25 -46.66
N ARG A 208 -26.28 -6.33 -46.94
CA ARG A 208 -26.43 -7.15 -48.17
C ARG A 208 -25.37 -7.16 -49.29
N ASP A 209 -25.28 -8.39 -49.84
CA ASP A 209 -25.04 -8.82 -51.22
C ASP A 209 -23.60 -9.10 -51.73
N ARG A 210 -23.35 -10.42 -51.86
CA ARG A 210 -22.78 -11.24 -52.97
C ARG A 210 -22.04 -10.54 -54.13
N PRO A 211 -21.07 -11.22 -54.79
CA PRO A 211 -21.26 -12.52 -55.48
C PRO A 211 -20.70 -13.75 -54.77
#